data_AF-A0A228HZ26-F1
#
_entry.id   AF-A0A228HZ26-F1
#
_cell.length_a   1.000
_cell.length_b   1.000
_cell.length_c   1.000
_cell.angle_alpha   90.00
_cell.angle_beta   90.00
_cell.angle_gamma   90.00
#
_symmetry.space_group_name_H-M   'P 1'
#
loop_
_entity.id
_entity.type
_entity.pdbx_description
1 polymer ?
#
loop_
_entity_poly.entity_id
_entity_poly.type
_entity_poly.pdbx_seq_one_letter_code
_entity_poly.pdbx_strand_id
1 'polypeptide(L)'
;MLRASLAFFDSTKLQQGMTFLLEDIMEAALRADFGPQAESIIEQWRRIDPRHEWAEEKIYGRTAQFCAWTRAQRKNGLSGLLSSLDPMYPAFYPIWVRNGVANLVSPEILDTFDGAEWDDPKW
;
A
#
# COMPACT_ATOMS: atom_id res chain seq x y z
N MET A 1 -2.29 -9.14 2.44
CA MET A 1 -2.33 -9.20 3.91
C MET A 1 -1.67 -10.50 4.36
N LEU A 2 -0.62 -10.45 5.19
CA LEU A 2 0.22 -11.61 5.51
C LEU A 2 -0.59 -12.80 6.02
N ARG A 3 -1.65 -12.54 6.78
CA ARG A 3 -2.61 -13.54 7.24
C ARG A 3 -3.40 -14.20 6.13
N ALA A 4 -3.86 -13.42 5.15
CA ALA A 4 -4.56 -13.98 3.99
C ALA A 4 -3.62 -14.84 3.14
N SER A 5 -2.32 -14.52 3.11
CA SER A 5 -1.31 -15.35 2.45
C SER A 5 -1.12 -16.73 3.10
N LEU A 6 -1.40 -16.87 4.41
CA LEU A 6 -1.34 -18.17 5.11
C LEU A 6 -2.37 -19.19 4.60
N ALA A 7 -3.38 -18.77 3.84
CA ALA A 7 -4.38 -19.68 3.28
C ALA A 7 -3.85 -20.47 2.07
N PHE A 8 -2.72 -20.05 1.48
CA PHE A 8 -2.17 -20.67 0.25
C PHE A 8 -1.12 -21.75 0.52
N PHE A 9 -0.71 -21.95 1.77
CA PHE A 9 0.25 -22.98 2.15
C PHE A 9 -0.03 -23.50 3.56
N ASP A 10 0.39 -24.73 3.83
CA ASP A 10 0.26 -25.30 5.16
C ASP A 10 1.12 -24.52 6.16
N SER A 11 0.48 -23.98 7.18
CA SER A 11 1.13 -23.19 8.23
C SER A 11 0.93 -23.81 9.60
N THR A 12 1.98 -23.79 10.40
CA THR A 12 1.94 -24.17 11.81
C THR A 12 1.30 -23.07 12.65
N LYS A 13 0.77 -23.42 13.83
CA LYS A 13 0.26 -22.44 14.81
C LYS A 13 1.28 -21.36 15.17
N LEU A 14 2.56 -21.74 15.23
CA LEU A 14 3.65 -20.81 15.50
C LEU A 14 3.79 -19.79 14.36
N GLN A 15 3.82 -20.23 13.10
CA GLN A 15 3.89 -19.33 11.94
C GLN A 15 2.68 -18.39 11.88
N GLN A 16 1.48 -18.90 12.13
CA GLN A 16 0.26 -18.08 12.20
C GLN A 16 0.38 -17.01 13.30
N GLY A 17 0.83 -17.38 14.49
CA GLY A 17 1.06 -16.46 15.60
C GLY A 17 2.10 -15.39 15.28
N MET A 18 3.22 -15.75 14.65
CA MET A 18 4.24 -14.80 14.20
C MET A 18 3.68 -13.81 13.17
N THR A 19 2.89 -14.29 12.21
CA THR A 19 2.24 -13.44 11.21
C THR A 19 1.31 -12.42 11.85
N PHE A 20 0.50 -12.82 12.84
CA PHE A 20 -0.40 -11.90 13.52
C PHE A 20 0.36 -10.84 14.33
N LEU A 21 1.44 -11.23 14.99
CA LEU A 21 2.32 -10.29 15.70
C LEU A 21 2.97 -9.29 14.74
N LEU A 22 3.42 -9.74 13.56
CA LEU A 22 3.98 -8.84 12.55
C LEU A 22 2.96 -7.83 12.04
N GLU A 23 1.74 -8.27 11.74
CA GLU A 23 0.65 -7.36 11.34
C GLU A 23 0.34 -6.33 12.44
N ASP A 24 0.27 -6.76 13.71
CA ASP A 24 0.02 -5.88 14.84
C ASP A 24 1.13 -4.83 15.03
N ILE A 25 2.39 -5.25 14.92
CA ILE A 25 3.56 -4.33 14.98
C ILE A 25 3.49 -3.30 13.84
N MET A 26 3.16 -3.73 12.62
CA MET A 26 3.01 -2.81 11.48
C MET A 26 1.89 -1.80 11.72
N GLU A 27 0.72 -2.23 12.19
CA GLU A 27 -0.39 -1.33 12.50
C GLU A 27 -0.05 -0.36 13.65
N ALA A 28 0.63 -0.83 14.68
CA ALA A 28 1.09 0.00 15.78
C ALA A 28 2.07 1.09 15.31
N ALA A 29 3.02 0.73 14.43
CA ALA A 29 3.95 1.68 13.82
C ALA A 29 3.21 2.73 12.96
N LEU A 30 2.23 2.30 12.16
CA LEU A 30 1.40 3.22 11.37
C LEU A 30 0.62 4.20 12.26
N ARG A 31 0.02 3.72 13.37
CA ARG A 31 -0.67 4.58 14.34
C ARG A 31 0.27 5.59 14.99
N ALA A 32 1.49 5.18 15.32
CA ALA A 32 2.49 6.07 15.91
C ALA A 32 2.94 7.19 14.95
N ASP A 33 3.18 6.85 13.67
CA ASP A 33 3.79 7.79 12.72
C ASP A 33 2.78 8.68 11.97
N PHE A 34 1.58 8.15 11.69
CA PHE A 34 0.57 8.81 10.85
C PHE A 34 -0.60 9.42 11.62
N GLY A 35 -0.71 9.16 12.93
CA GLY A 35 -1.70 9.78 13.80
C GLY A 35 -3.13 9.65 13.25
N PRO A 36 -3.87 10.76 13.02
CA PRO A 36 -5.26 10.70 12.53
C PRO A 36 -5.44 10.00 11.17
N GLN A 37 -4.40 9.92 10.34
CA GLN A 37 -4.48 9.28 9.02
C GLN A 37 -4.25 7.76 9.07
N ALA A 38 -3.77 7.23 10.20
CA ALA A 38 -3.35 5.84 10.33
C ALA A 38 -4.48 4.85 10.02
N GLU A 39 -5.69 5.07 10.54
CA GLU A 39 -6.80 4.15 10.30
C GLU A 39 -7.22 4.10 8.83
N SER A 40 -7.16 5.23 8.12
CA SER A 40 -7.39 5.25 6.67
C SER A 40 -6.34 4.43 5.91
N ILE A 41 -5.07 4.56 6.30
CA ILE A 41 -3.96 3.81 5.70
C ILE A 41 -4.11 2.31 5.97
N ILE A 42 -4.42 1.93 7.22
CA ILE A 42 -4.66 0.53 7.61
C ILE A 42 -5.84 -0.04 6.83
N GLU A 43 -6.92 0.72 6.66
CA GLU A 43 -8.07 0.30 5.88
C GLU A 43 -7.69 0.03 4.41
N GLN A 44 -6.92 0.92 3.77
CA GLN A 44 -6.44 0.70 2.40
C GLN A 44 -5.51 -0.51 2.30
N TRP A 45 -4.58 -0.68 3.25
CA TRP A 45 -3.71 -1.85 3.29
C TRP A 45 -4.48 -3.17 3.44
N ARG A 46 -5.53 -3.20 4.27
CA ARG A 46 -6.38 -4.38 4.46
C ARG A 46 -7.26 -4.69 3.25
N ARG A 47 -7.53 -3.71 2.37
CA ARG A 47 -8.26 -3.91 1.11
C ARG A 47 -7.45 -4.60 0.01
N ILE A 48 -6.12 -4.62 0.14
CA ILE A 48 -5.25 -5.28 -0.85
C ILE A 48 -5.57 -6.78 -0.88
N ASP A 49 -6.10 -7.25 -2.01
CA ASP A 49 -6.45 -8.64 -2.22
C ASP A 49 -5.21 -9.44 -2.69
N PRO A 50 -4.64 -10.33 -1.85
CA PRO A 50 -3.47 -11.12 -2.24
C PRO A 50 -3.80 -12.23 -3.24
N ARG A 51 -5.07 -12.44 -3.59
CA ARG A 51 -5.48 -13.44 -4.61
C ARG A 51 -5.36 -12.91 -6.03
N HIS A 52 -5.25 -11.59 -6.19
CA HIS A 52 -5.15 -10.94 -7.50
C HIS A 52 -3.71 -10.50 -7.75
N GLU A 53 -3.18 -10.81 -8.94
CA GLU A 53 -1.80 -10.48 -9.35
C GLU A 53 -1.47 -8.98 -9.38
N TRP A 54 -2.48 -8.11 -9.53
CA TRP A 54 -2.30 -6.67 -9.72
C TRP A 54 -1.45 -6.03 -8.63
N ALA A 55 -1.72 -6.36 -7.36
CA ALA A 55 -0.97 -5.79 -6.26
C ALA A 55 0.51 -6.20 -6.33
N GLU A 56 0.80 -7.46 -6.68
CA GLU A 56 2.16 -7.99 -6.82
C GLU A 56 2.88 -7.37 -8.02
N GLU A 57 2.22 -7.25 -9.18
CA GLU A 57 2.77 -6.63 -10.38
C GLU A 57 3.10 -5.15 -10.16
N LYS A 58 2.25 -4.45 -9.42
CA LYS A 58 2.34 -3.00 -9.26
C LYS A 58 3.16 -2.56 -8.05
N ILE A 59 3.41 -3.42 -7.06
CA ILE A 59 4.03 -3.04 -5.78
C ILE A 59 5.39 -2.35 -5.96
N TYR A 60 6.17 -2.80 -6.94
CA TYR A 60 7.50 -2.27 -7.20
C TYR A 60 7.47 -0.84 -7.69
N GLY A 61 6.63 -0.52 -8.68
CA GLY A 61 6.46 0.87 -9.14
C GLY A 61 5.90 1.79 -8.05
N ARG A 62 5.00 1.28 -7.20
CA ARG A 62 4.43 2.07 -6.08
C ARG A 62 5.50 2.31 -5.02
N THR A 63 6.33 1.32 -4.73
CA THR A 63 7.48 1.47 -3.83
C THR A 63 8.48 2.50 -4.38
N ALA A 64 8.79 2.45 -5.68
CA ALA A 64 9.66 3.42 -6.33
C ALA A 64 9.12 4.85 -6.20
N GLN A 65 7.82 5.06 -6.45
CA GLN A 65 7.16 6.34 -6.23
C GLN A 65 7.24 6.81 -4.76
N PHE A 66 7.02 5.90 -3.80
CA PHE A 66 7.15 6.21 -2.38
C PHE A 66 8.59 6.63 -2.01
N CYS A 67 9.59 5.96 -2.57
CA CYS A 67 11.01 6.27 -2.36
C CYS A 67 11.40 7.62 -2.98
N ALA A 68 10.83 7.97 -4.14
CA ALA A 68 11.03 9.26 -4.80
C ALA A 68 10.41 10.44 -4.04
N TRP A 69 9.43 10.17 -3.15
CA TRP A 69 8.77 11.21 -2.37
C TRP A 69 9.61 11.75 -1.20
N THR A 70 9.49 13.07 -1.00
CA THR A 70 9.92 13.72 0.24
C THR A 70 9.16 13.15 1.44
N ARG A 71 9.69 13.35 2.65
CA ARG A 71 9.03 12.92 3.89
C ARG A 71 7.60 13.45 4.03
N ALA A 72 7.36 14.70 3.64
CA ALA A 72 6.03 15.31 3.69
C ALA A 72 5.05 14.67 2.68
N GLN A 73 5.52 14.41 1.46
CA GLN A 73 4.72 13.71 0.45
C GLN A 73 4.38 12.28 0.88
N ARG A 74 5.33 11.53 1.44
CA ARG A 74 5.06 10.19 2.00
C ARG A 74 3.99 10.22 3.09
N LYS A 75 4.04 11.23 3.97
CA LYS A 75 3.08 11.35 5.08
C LYS A 75 1.64 11.58 4.61
N ASN A 76 1.45 12.30 3.51
CA ASN A 76 0.12 12.64 3.00
C ASN A 76 -0.36 11.68 1.89
N GLY A 77 0.56 11.16 1.08
CA GLY A 77 0.27 10.39 -0.12
C GLY A 77 0.14 8.88 0.09
N LEU A 78 0.59 8.33 1.23
CA LEU A 78 0.63 6.88 1.43
C LEU A 78 -0.74 6.21 1.28
N SER A 79 -1.80 6.81 1.82
CA SER A 79 -3.16 6.24 1.69
C SER A 79 -3.61 6.14 0.23
N GLY A 80 -3.38 7.19 -0.56
CA GLY A 80 -3.73 7.19 -1.99
C GLY A 80 -2.81 6.32 -2.85
N LEU A 81 -1.57 6.08 -2.39
CA LEU A 81 -0.67 5.13 -3.02
C LEU A 81 -1.10 3.69 -2.78
N LEU A 82 -1.51 3.35 -1.55
CA LEU A 82 -2.04 2.03 -1.22
C LEU A 82 -3.34 1.73 -1.95
N SER A 83 -4.24 2.70 -2.09
CA SER A 83 -5.47 2.50 -2.88
C SER A 83 -5.19 2.20 -4.35
N SER A 84 -4.04 2.61 -4.88
CA SER A 84 -3.61 2.27 -6.25
C SER A 84 -3.25 0.81 -6.48
N LEU A 85 -3.16 0.00 -5.41
CA LEU A 85 -3.00 -1.44 -5.48
C LEU A 85 -4.35 -2.18 -5.64
N ASP A 86 -5.46 -1.45 -5.75
CA ASP A 86 -6.73 -2.00 -6.20
C ASP A 86 -6.74 -2.09 -7.75
N PRO A 87 -7.06 -3.25 -8.36
CA PRO A 87 -7.15 -3.40 -9.81
C PRO A 87 -8.12 -2.41 -10.49
N MET A 88 -9.15 -1.97 -9.76
CA MET A 88 -10.13 -1.03 -10.26
C MET A 88 -9.69 0.43 -10.13
N TYR A 89 -8.53 0.70 -9.53
CA TYR A 89 -8.04 2.06 -9.32
C TYR A 89 -8.03 2.92 -10.58
N PRO A 90 -7.52 2.46 -11.75
CA PRO A 90 -7.51 3.31 -12.95
C PRO A 90 -8.91 3.71 -13.41
N ALA A 91 -9.89 2.82 -13.25
CA ALA A 91 -11.28 3.08 -13.61
C ALA A 91 -11.97 4.05 -12.64
N PHE A 92 -11.68 3.93 -11.33
CA PHE A 92 -12.28 4.79 -10.30
C PHE A 92 -11.59 6.13 -10.11
N TYR A 93 -10.31 6.24 -10.45
CA TYR A 93 -9.53 7.47 -10.32
C TYR A 93 -10.25 8.73 -10.85
N PRO A 94 -10.75 8.79 -12.11
CA PRO A 94 -11.42 10.00 -12.61
C PRO A 94 -12.71 10.35 -11.84
N ILE A 95 -13.39 9.34 -11.27
CA ILE A 95 -14.60 9.55 -10.46
C ILE A 95 -14.22 10.14 -9.11
N TRP A 96 -13.20 9.60 -8.45
CA TRP A 96 -12.74 10.10 -7.15
C TRP A 96 -12.13 11.49 -7.24
N VAL A 97 -11.37 11.79 -8.30
CA VAL A 97 -10.87 13.14 -8.57
C VAL A 97 -12.03 14.12 -8.72
N ARG A 98 -13.07 13.77 -9.49
CA ARG A 98 -14.28 14.60 -9.65
C ARG A 98 -15.00 14.83 -8.32
N ASN A 99 -15.00 13.83 -7.44
CA ASN A 99 -15.60 13.90 -6.11
C ASN A 99 -14.70 14.59 -5.06
N GLY A 100 -13.52 15.08 -5.45
CA GLY A 100 -12.62 15.82 -4.56
C GLY A 100 -11.87 14.94 -3.55
N VAL A 101 -11.71 13.65 -3.83
CA VAL A 101 -10.88 12.77 -2.97
C VAL A 101 -9.43 13.24 -3.04
N ALA A 102 -8.85 13.55 -1.88
CA ALA A 102 -7.51 14.08 -1.77
C ALA A 102 -6.42 12.99 -1.85
N ASN A 103 -5.18 13.41 -2.11
CA ASN A 103 -3.97 12.59 -2.05
C ASN A 103 -3.93 11.37 -2.99
N LEU A 104 -4.74 11.36 -4.05
CA LEU A 104 -4.66 10.37 -5.12
C LEU A 104 -3.44 10.64 -6.02
N VAL A 105 -2.87 9.58 -6.57
CA VAL A 105 -1.79 9.65 -7.56
C VAL A 105 -2.38 9.26 -8.90
N SER A 106 -2.11 10.03 -9.96
CA SER A 106 -2.70 9.71 -11.25
C SER A 106 -2.12 8.40 -11.81
N PRO A 107 -2.93 7.56 -12.47
CA PRO A 107 -2.46 6.34 -13.12
C PRO A 107 -1.28 6.62 -14.06
N GLU A 108 -1.32 7.74 -14.80
CA GLU A 108 -0.24 8.11 -15.73
C GLU A 108 1.09 8.35 -15.00
N ILE A 109 1.07 8.96 -13.81
CA ILE A 109 2.27 9.11 -12.98
C ILE A 109 2.74 7.74 -12.50
N LEU A 110 1.83 6.89 -12.01
CA LEU A 110 2.18 5.57 -11.51
C LEU A 110 2.82 4.69 -12.59
N ASP A 111 2.30 4.77 -13.81
CA ASP A 111 2.80 4.00 -14.95
C ASP A 111 4.24 4.42 -15.35
N THR A 112 4.67 5.64 -15.04
CA THR A 112 6.08 6.05 -15.25
C THR A 112 7.08 5.32 -14.35
N PHE A 113 6.60 4.71 -13.26
CA PHE A 113 7.42 3.92 -12.33
C PHE A 113 7.30 2.41 -12.56
N ASP A 114 6.45 1.96 -13.48
CA ASP A 114 6.35 0.53 -13.80
C ASP A 114 7.69 0.03 -14.38
N GLY A 115 8.27 -0.98 -13.75
CA GLY A 115 9.58 -1.53 -14.10
C GLY A 115 10.79 -0.72 -13.59
N ALA A 116 10.57 0.33 -12.80
CA ALA A 116 11.67 1.05 -12.15
C ALA A 116 12.31 0.22 -11.04
N GLU A 117 13.63 0.05 -11.08
CA GLU A 117 14.40 -0.35 -9.90
C GLU A 117 14.41 0.84 -8.93
N TRP A 118 13.99 0.64 -7.67
CA TRP A 118 14.05 1.71 -6.69
C TRP A 118 15.40 1.71 -5.98
N ASP A 119 16.03 2.87 -5.93
CA ASP A 119 17.14 3.10 -5.02
C ASP A 119 16.63 3.01 -3.58
N ASP A 120 17.30 2.21 -2.75
CA ASP A 120 17.07 2.23 -1.31
C ASP A 120 17.28 3.67 -0.82
N PRO A 121 16.23 4.34 -0.30
CA PRO A 121 16.41 5.73 0.09
C PRO A 121 17.47 5.74 1.19
N LYS A 122 18.55 6.50 0.99
CA LYS A 122 19.63 6.64 1.98
C LYS A 122 19.15 7.64 3.04
N TRP A 123 18.45 7.16 4.07
CA TRP A 123 18.03 7.97 5.23
C TRP A 123 18.95 7.72 6.41
#